data_AF-A0A392RKN3-F1
#
_entry.id   AF-A0A392RKN3-F1
#
_cell.length_a   1.000
_cell.length_b   1.000
_cell.length_c   1.000
_cell.angle_alpha   90.00
_cell.angle_beta   90.00
_cell.angle_gamma   90.00
#
_symmetry.space_group_name_H-M   'P 1'
#
loop_
_entity.id
_entity.type
_entity.pdbx_description
1 polymer ?
#
loop_
_entity_poly.entity_id
_entity_poly.type
_entity_poly.pdbx_seq_one_letter_code
_entity_poly.pdbx_strand_id
1 'polypeptide(L)'
;EGAKRDALAAILNLAADRETVARLVESGAVEMTAGIMAVMPEEAVTILEAVVKRGGLVAVAAAFVGIKKLGTVLREGSERARESAAATLVTMCRKGGSEIVAELAGIHGVERVIWELMAVGSVRGRRKAATLL
;
A
#
# COMPACT_ATOMS: atom_id res chain seq x y z
N GLU A 1 -11.86 -9.47 17.26
CA GLU A 1 -11.30 -8.50 16.30
C GLU A 1 -10.65 -7.28 16.95
N GLY A 2 -11.13 -6.79 18.10
CA GLY A 2 -10.55 -5.63 18.80
C GLY A 2 -9.03 -5.69 18.99
N ALA A 3 -8.51 -6.76 19.59
CA ALA A 3 -7.06 -6.91 19.82
C ALA A 3 -6.20 -6.85 18.53
N LYS A 4 -6.74 -7.29 17.38
CA LYS A 4 -6.02 -7.17 16.09
C LYS A 4 -6.00 -5.71 15.61
N ARG A 5 -7.13 -5.00 15.72
CA ARG A 5 -7.20 -3.56 15.40
C ARG A 5 -6.27 -2.74 16.30
N ASP A 6 -6.23 -3.04 17.59
CA ASP A 6 -5.36 -2.34 18.54
C ASP A 6 -3.88 -2.55 18.20
N ALA A 7 -3.48 -3.79 17.88
CA ALA A 7 -2.13 -4.09 17.44
C ALA A 7 -1.77 -3.35 16.14
N LEU A 8 -2.68 -3.28 15.17
CA LEU A 8 -2.46 -2.55 13.92
C LEU A 8 -2.39 -1.04 14.11
N ALA A 9 -3.22 -0.49 15.00
CA ALA A 9 -3.13 0.92 15.37
C ALA A 9 -1.76 1.23 16.01
N ALA A 10 -1.25 0.36 16.88
CA ALA A 10 0.08 0.51 17.45
C ALA A 10 1.18 0.45 16.38
N ILE A 11 1.11 -0.50 15.44
CA ILE A 11 2.05 -0.60 14.32
C ILE A 11 1.97 0.65 13.44
N LEU A 12 0.77 1.15 13.14
CA LEU A 12 0.59 2.36 12.35
C LEU A 12 1.20 3.59 13.02
N ASN A 13 1.01 3.72 14.34
CA ASN A 13 1.60 4.80 15.13
C ASN A 13 3.13 4.73 15.10
N LEU A 14 3.70 3.53 15.23
CA LEU A 14 5.15 3.35 15.08
C LEU A 14 5.58 3.69 13.65
N ALA A 15 4.89 3.19 12.62
CA ALA A 15 5.21 3.46 11.21
C ALA A 15 5.03 4.94 10.80
N ALA A 16 4.48 5.79 11.67
CA ALA A 16 4.41 7.23 11.47
C ALA A 16 5.76 7.94 11.69
N ASP A 17 6.71 7.27 12.33
CA ASP A 17 8.08 7.75 12.55
C ASP A 17 9.07 7.02 11.61
N ARG A 18 10.10 7.72 11.14
CA ARG A 18 11.12 7.15 10.24
C ARG A 18 12.09 6.25 11.01
N GLU A 19 12.41 6.61 12.25
CA GLU A 19 13.42 5.92 13.08
C GLU A 19 12.94 4.55 13.58
N THR A 20 11.62 4.31 13.56
CA THR A 20 10.98 3.05 13.97
C THR A 20 10.84 2.06 12.81
N VAL A 21 10.80 2.54 11.55
CA VAL A 21 10.47 1.69 10.39
C VAL A 21 11.49 0.59 10.18
N ALA A 22 12.78 0.85 10.40
CA ALA A 22 13.80 -0.20 10.34
C ALA A 22 13.50 -1.35 11.33
N ARG A 23 13.15 -1.01 12.57
CA ARG A 23 12.78 -1.98 13.61
C ARG A 23 11.47 -2.71 13.31
N LEU A 24 10.50 -2.04 12.67
CA LEU A 24 9.26 -2.69 12.21
C LEU A 24 9.54 -3.73 11.12
N VAL A 25 10.47 -3.44 10.21
CA VAL A 25 10.90 -4.39 9.19
C VAL A 25 11.61 -5.58 9.83
N GLU A 26 12.59 -5.32 10.71
CA GLU A 26 13.38 -6.37 11.37
C GLU A 26 12.52 -7.29 12.27
N SER A 27 11.44 -6.77 12.85
CA SER A 27 10.52 -7.55 13.69
C SER A 27 9.50 -8.40 12.92
N GLY A 28 9.50 -8.36 11.58
CA GLY A 28 8.52 -9.08 10.76
C GLY A 28 7.12 -8.44 10.73
N ALA A 29 6.99 -7.18 11.19
CA ALA A 29 5.69 -6.52 11.27
C ALA A 29 5.10 -6.26 9.87
N VAL A 30 5.95 -6.09 8.85
CA VAL A 30 5.53 -5.89 7.46
C VAL A 30 4.88 -7.15 6.89
N GLU A 31 5.48 -8.32 7.12
CA GLU A 31 4.99 -9.63 6.72
C GLU A 31 3.69 -9.97 7.43
N MET A 32 3.60 -9.69 8.73
CA MET A 32 2.37 -9.84 9.50
C MET A 32 1.26 -8.96 8.92
N THR A 33 1.55 -7.68 8.67
CA THR A 33 0.61 -6.74 8.02
C THR A 33 0.19 -7.24 6.64
N ALA A 34 1.10 -7.86 5.88
CA ALA A 34 0.80 -8.44 4.57
C ALA A 34 -0.08 -9.69 4.64
N GLY A 35 0.03 -10.48 5.71
CA GLY A 35 -0.77 -11.69 5.96
C GLY A 35 -2.22 -11.37 6.29
N ILE A 36 -2.48 -10.27 6.98
CA ILE A 36 -3.84 -9.88 7.38
C ILE A 36 -4.58 -9.03 6.33
N MET A 37 -3.93 -8.67 5.22
CA MET A 37 -4.50 -7.83 4.16
C MET A 37 -5.86 -8.36 3.64
N ALA A 38 -6.04 -9.68 3.59
CA ALA A 38 -7.30 -10.29 3.15
C ALA A 38 -8.46 -10.08 4.15
N VAL A 39 -8.16 -9.88 5.43
CA VAL A 39 -9.15 -9.73 6.51
C VAL A 39 -9.37 -8.27 6.86
N MET A 40 -8.31 -7.45 6.81
CA MET A 40 -8.30 -6.05 7.24
C MET A 40 -7.56 -5.16 6.22
N PRO A 41 -8.06 -5.06 4.98
CA PRO A 41 -7.32 -4.42 3.89
C PRO A 41 -7.08 -2.93 4.13
N GLU A 42 -8.03 -2.23 4.76
CA GLU A 42 -7.94 -0.78 4.99
C GLU A 42 -6.84 -0.43 6.00
N GLU A 43 -6.81 -1.10 7.16
CA GLU A 43 -5.78 -0.90 8.17
C GLU A 43 -4.41 -1.35 7.63
N ALA A 44 -4.35 -2.52 7.00
CA ALA A 44 -3.11 -3.06 6.45
C ALA A 44 -2.50 -2.12 5.40
N VAL A 45 -3.27 -1.66 4.41
CA VAL A 45 -2.74 -0.79 3.37
C VAL A 45 -2.31 0.58 3.90
N THR A 46 -2.98 1.08 4.94
CA THR A 46 -2.60 2.35 5.58
C THR A 46 -1.24 2.24 6.28
N ILE A 47 -0.98 1.11 6.96
CA ILE A 47 0.33 0.83 7.58
C ILE A 47 1.43 0.75 6.52
N LEU A 48 1.18 0.01 5.43
CA LEU A 48 2.18 -0.15 4.37
C LEU A 48 2.50 1.17 3.70
N GLU A 49 1.48 2.00 3.46
CA GLU A 49 1.70 3.35 2.95
C GLU A 49 2.67 4.13 3.86
N ALA A 50 2.48 4.04 5.17
CA ALA A 50 3.34 4.70 6.15
C ALA A 50 4.78 4.16 6.13
N VAL A 51 4.94 2.83 6.05
CA VAL A 51 6.24 2.14 5.98
C VAL A 51 6.99 2.49 4.69
N VAL A 52 6.35 2.41 3.52
CA VAL A 52 6.98 2.70 2.20
C VAL A 52 7.42 4.16 2.11
N LYS A 53 6.61 5.09 2.63
CA LYS A 53 6.97 6.52 2.68
C LYS A 53 8.29 6.75 3.41
N ARG A 54 8.57 5.95 4.45
CA ARG A 54 9.65 6.18 5.41
C ARG A 54 10.84 5.22 5.30
N GLY A 55 10.89 4.40 4.26
CA GLY A 55 12.10 3.64 3.91
C GLY A 55 11.91 2.13 3.82
N GLY A 56 10.75 1.59 4.19
CA GLY A 56 10.49 0.15 4.12
C GLY A 56 10.05 -0.35 2.74
N LEU A 57 10.42 0.32 1.65
CA LEU A 57 9.98 -0.07 0.29
C LEU A 57 10.39 -1.51 -0.03
N VAL A 58 11.66 -1.86 0.19
CA VAL A 58 12.20 -3.18 -0.14
C VAL A 58 11.47 -4.28 0.62
N ALA A 59 11.23 -4.06 1.92
CA ALA A 59 10.47 -4.99 2.76
C ALA A 59 9.03 -5.16 2.27
N VAL A 60 8.35 -4.06 1.93
CA VAL A 60 6.97 -4.14 1.42
C VAL A 60 6.91 -4.84 0.06
N ALA A 61 7.84 -4.57 -0.86
CA ALA A 61 7.90 -5.25 -2.14
C ALA A 61 8.11 -6.77 -1.98
N ALA A 62 8.99 -7.17 -1.06
CA ALA A 62 9.25 -8.58 -0.75
C ALA A 62 8.02 -9.28 -0.11
N ALA A 63 7.39 -8.66 0.87
CA ALA A 63 6.26 -9.24 1.62
C ALA A 63 4.98 -9.43 0.78
N PHE A 64 4.88 -8.75 -0.36
CA PHE A 64 3.66 -8.72 -1.17
C PHE A 64 3.70 -9.56 -2.45
N VAL A 65 4.77 -10.33 -2.67
CA VAL A 65 5.02 -11.02 -3.95
C VAL A 65 4.89 -9.99 -5.09
N GLY A 66 5.68 -8.92 -4.97
CA GLY A 66 5.55 -7.72 -5.81
C GLY A 66 4.40 -6.83 -5.37
N ILE A 67 3.69 -6.22 -6.32
CA ILE A 67 2.59 -5.27 -6.04
C ILE A 67 1.17 -5.82 -6.27
N LYS A 68 1.03 -7.13 -6.47
CA LYS A 68 -0.25 -7.77 -6.85
C LYS A 68 -1.38 -7.56 -5.83
N LYS A 69 -1.12 -7.69 -4.53
CA LYS A 69 -2.19 -7.46 -3.53
C LYS A 69 -2.61 -5.99 -3.48
N LEU A 70 -1.68 -5.04 -3.71
CA LEU A 70 -2.03 -3.62 -3.82
C LEU A 70 -2.93 -3.35 -5.02
N GLY A 71 -2.70 -4.04 -6.16
CA GLY A 71 -3.60 -3.97 -7.32
C GLY A 71 -5.01 -4.49 -7.02
N THR A 72 -5.14 -5.50 -6.17
CA THR A 72 -6.45 -6.01 -5.72
C THR A 72 -7.15 -4.98 -4.82
N VAL A 73 -6.45 -4.39 -3.85
CA VAL A 73 -7.00 -3.32 -3.00
C VAL A 73 -7.39 -2.09 -3.80
N LEU A 74 -6.61 -1.73 -4.83
CA LEU A 74 -6.92 -0.62 -5.73
C LEU A 74 -8.23 -0.84 -6.50
N ARG A 75 -8.56 -2.09 -6.82
CA ARG A 75 -9.76 -2.47 -7.56
C ARG A 75 -10.99 -2.60 -6.66
N GLU A 76 -10.85 -3.28 -5.52
CA GLU A 76 -11.99 -3.78 -4.73
C GLU A 76 -12.08 -3.16 -3.33
N GLY A 77 -11.10 -2.35 -2.93
CA GLY A 77 -11.05 -1.75 -1.60
C GLY A 77 -12.11 -0.68 -1.36
N SER A 78 -12.31 -0.32 -0.08
CA SER A 78 -13.03 0.89 0.30
C SER A 78 -12.38 2.12 -0.33
N GLU A 79 -13.10 3.25 -0.41
CA GLU A 79 -12.55 4.51 -0.95
C GLU A 79 -11.20 4.87 -0.30
N ARG A 80 -11.11 4.73 1.03
CA ARG A 80 -9.89 4.98 1.79
C ARG A 80 -8.78 3.96 1.49
N ALA A 81 -9.13 2.69 1.39
CA ALA A 81 -8.16 1.64 1.05
C ALA A 81 -7.61 1.82 -0.38
N ARG A 82 -8.46 2.15 -1.36
CA ARG A 82 -8.06 2.45 -2.75
C ARG A 82 -7.15 3.67 -2.81
N GLU A 83 -7.47 4.73 -2.07
CA GLU A 83 -6.64 5.92 -1.96
C GLU A 83 -5.24 5.61 -1.40
N SER A 84 -5.15 4.85 -0.31
CA SER A 84 -3.88 4.45 0.30
C SER A 84 -3.11 3.45 -0.58
N ALA A 85 -3.79 2.54 -1.27
CA ALA A 85 -3.18 1.67 -2.27
C ALA A 85 -2.53 2.49 -3.40
N ALA A 86 -3.27 3.44 -4.00
CA ALA A 86 -2.75 4.33 -5.03
C ALA A 86 -1.55 5.14 -4.54
N ALA A 87 -1.62 5.69 -3.32
CA ALA A 87 -0.52 6.45 -2.74
C ALA A 87 0.73 5.60 -2.46
N THR A 88 0.54 4.35 -2.05
CA THR A 88 1.61 3.37 -1.86
C THR A 88 2.25 3.05 -3.19
N LEU A 89 1.46 2.70 -4.21
CA LEU A 89 1.92 2.41 -5.57
C LEU A 89 2.69 3.57 -6.19
N VAL A 90 2.22 4.82 -6.04
CA VAL A 90 2.96 6.01 -6.50
C VAL A 90 4.34 6.09 -5.86
N THR A 91 4.42 5.84 -4.56
CA THR A 91 5.68 5.92 -3.82
C THR A 91 6.62 4.78 -4.24
N MET A 92 6.08 3.58 -4.43
CA MET A 92 6.84 2.42 -4.90
C MET A 92 7.34 2.61 -6.33
N CYS A 93 6.53 3.10 -7.27
CA CYS A 93 6.98 3.37 -8.64
C CYS A 93 8.09 4.43 -8.69
N ARG A 94 7.96 5.50 -7.89
CA ARG A 94 8.97 6.58 -7.85
C ARG A 94 10.31 6.14 -7.29
N LYS A 95 10.31 5.27 -6.28
CA LYS A 95 11.52 4.86 -5.55
C LYS A 95 12.07 3.51 -6.01
N GLY A 96 11.24 2.63 -6.55
CA GLY A 96 11.58 1.28 -6.99
C GLY A 96 11.93 1.16 -8.47
N GLY A 97 11.78 2.24 -9.25
CA GLY A 97 12.23 2.30 -10.64
C GLY A 97 11.40 1.47 -11.62
N SER A 98 12.00 1.16 -12.76
CA SER A 98 11.31 0.54 -13.91
C SER A 98 10.78 -0.87 -13.63
N GLU A 99 11.40 -1.63 -12.73
CA GLU A 99 10.97 -2.98 -12.37
C GLU A 99 9.57 -2.95 -11.73
N ILE A 100 9.39 -2.12 -10.70
CA ILE A 100 8.08 -1.95 -10.04
C ILE A 100 7.03 -1.37 -11.00
N VAL A 101 7.44 -0.45 -11.89
CA VAL A 101 6.53 0.09 -12.91
C VAL A 101 6.08 -1.00 -13.89
N ALA A 102 6.99 -1.87 -14.33
CA ALA A 102 6.67 -2.99 -15.21
C ALA A 102 5.74 -4.00 -14.53
N GLU A 103 5.96 -4.29 -13.24
CA GLU A 103 5.02 -5.11 -12.46
C GLU A 103 3.63 -4.49 -12.41
N LEU A 104 3.53 -3.17 -12.24
CA LEU A 104 2.24 -2.47 -12.14
C LEU A 104 1.50 -2.57 -13.46
N ALA A 105 2.19 -2.24 -14.56
CA ALA A 105 1.67 -2.33 -15.92
C ALA A 105 1.26 -3.76 -16.28
N GLY A 106 1.93 -4.77 -15.72
CA GLY A 106 1.59 -6.19 -15.90
C GLY A 106 0.31 -6.64 -15.18
N ILE A 107 -0.26 -5.85 -14.28
CA ILE A 107 -1.52 -6.19 -13.61
C ILE A 107 -2.68 -6.03 -14.61
N HIS A 108 -3.38 -7.13 -14.87
CA HIS A 108 -4.50 -7.13 -15.81
C HIS A 108 -5.56 -6.09 -15.44
N GLY A 109 -5.88 -5.22 -16.40
CA GLY A 109 -6.89 -4.17 -16.26
C GLY A 109 -6.51 -3.01 -15.33
N VAL A 110 -5.23 -2.88 -14.93
CA VAL A 110 -4.77 -1.82 -14.02
C VAL A 110 -5.09 -0.42 -14.54
N GLU A 111 -4.92 -0.18 -15.83
CA GLU A 111 -5.17 1.12 -16.46
C GLU A 111 -6.63 1.55 -16.28
N ARG A 112 -7.57 0.62 -16.54
CA ARG A 112 -9.01 0.86 -16.32
C ARG A 112 -9.31 1.17 -14.87
N VAL A 113 -8.71 0.44 -13.93
CA VAL A 113 -8.90 0.67 -12.49
C VAL A 113 -8.37 2.05 -12.08
N ILE A 114 -7.24 2.50 -12.65
CA ILE A 114 -6.69 3.83 -12.38
C ILE A 114 -7.60 4.91 -12.95
N TRP A 115 -8.10 4.76 -14.19
CA TRP A 115 -9.08 5.69 -14.78
C TRP A 115 -10.37 5.79 -13.98
N GLU A 116 -10.91 4.67 -13.50
CA GLU A 116 -12.07 4.66 -12.63
C GLU A 116 -11.79 5.41 -11.32
N LEU A 117 -10.65 5.17 -10.69
CA LEU A 117 -10.25 5.89 -9.48
C LEU A 117 -10.08 7.40 -9.73
N MET A 118 -9.64 7.81 -10.93
CA MET A 118 -9.63 9.22 -11.34
C MET A 118 -11.01 9.81 -11.53
N ALA A 119 -12.01 9.02 -11.94
CA ALA A 119 -13.36 9.50 -12.18
C ALA A 119 -14.17 9.65 -10.88
N VAL A 120 -14.14 8.62 -10.02
CA VAL A 120 -15.05 8.53 -8.85
C VAL A 120 -14.36 8.49 -7.50
N GLY A 121 -13.02 8.46 -7.47
CA GLY A 121 -12.28 8.41 -6.21
C GLY A 121 -12.36 9.69 -5.38
N SER A 122 -11.87 9.62 -4.15
CA SER A 122 -11.66 10.80 -3.29
C SER A 122 -10.75 11.85 -3.97
N VAL A 123 -10.75 13.09 -3.48
CA VAL A 123 -9.83 14.14 -3.98
C VAL A 123 -8.37 13.65 -3.96
N ARG A 124 -7.94 12.97 -2.89
CA ARG A 124 -6.58 12.44 -2.78
C ARG A 124 -6.39 11.23 -3.70
N GLY A 125 -7.39 10.34 -3.80
CA GLY A 125 -7.39 9.18 -4.68
C GLY A 125 -7.20 9.58 -6.14
N ARG A 126 -8.01 10.52 -6.64
CA ARG A 126 -7.91 11.04 -8.02
C ARG A 126 -6.53 11.62 -8.32
N ARG A 127 -5.98 12.42 -7.40
CA ARG A 127 -4.63 13.00 -7.57
C ARG A 127 -3.53 11.94 -7.65
N LYS A 128 -3.65 10.86 -6.85
CA LYS A 128 -2.68 9.75 -6.87
C LYS A 128 -2.84 8.89 -8.11
N ALA A 129 -4.07 8.61 -8.51
CA ALA A 129 -4.38 7.89 -9.73
C ALA A 129 -3.82 8.61 -10.97
N ALA A 130 -4.00 9.93 -11.06
CA ALA A 130 -3.42 10.76 -12.12
C ALA A 130 -1.87 10.80 -12.13
N THR A 131 -1.21 10.34 -11.06
CA THR A 131 0.26 10.21 -11.03
C THR A 131 0.74 8.84 -11.55
N LEU A 132 -0.15 7.85 -11.59
CA LEU A 132 0.16 6.48 -12.02
C LEU A 132 -0.04 6.27 -13.53
N LEU A 133 -0.73 7.20 -14.20
CA LEU A 133 -0.85 7.30 -15.66
C LEU A 133 0.15 8.34 -16.17
#